data_AF-A0A949RV04-F1
#
_entry.id   AF-A0A949RV04-F1
#
_cell.length_a   1.000
_cell.length_b   1.000
_cell.length_c   1.000
_cell.angle_alpha   90.00
_cell.angle_beta   90.00
_cell.angle_gamma   90.00
#
_symmetry.space_group_name_H-M   'P 1'
#
loop_
_entity.id
_entity.type
_entity.pdbx_description
1 polymer ?
#
loop_
_entity_poly.entity_id
_entity_poly.type
_entity_poly.pdbx_seq_one_letter_code
_entity_poly.pdbx_strand_id
1 'polypeptide(L)'
;MESGILSMETSSLQESQVQAISDMLPISQIKTDDNVLKYAQKSALDLSADIRYPNDTIEELKSRLSKAHPDHEPFLLVFLAYANRLLFNENHKAHSIHHELQKAIRIFRRIDSDGWNEAITHWYLGTIYRDGNEQILAEQEFGAAKKLLTCIGAFSELKGDYEIRDHCLELLKQIEKDANSPPIVTKQKKRRQQNPIVNQKLDTFLLPIIQDAQLAFPVYDFVHAGTRGIFIFDDDTISDITFNGPKISEKEFQIFNVRGGNTTAPIRIQSSSKYFWGRVSGNSMNKSTPVPIDNGDYILVNMNIQPVYNDIVVAALAEPTSLTDRAGVVKRFTRKGLVSESTDYYENIKLMDTDIRGVVIAVAKPIKTYQRGLIKLFIDKDIEFFGVNEIDQLISNLSKLLNIKEGEIEVVYITSGTSRITLELPDEKVPELLRIFAEGKLVIPNINITHIEGRRASEIPNIPNYDDYNDLPPRNETEIHNTIINDPIVGARMLSSYLGSLPKFVKYQIEVETYMSELIKIQKEEQFGRTDNLAARWTHIVHYLLKILSSIK
;
A
#
# COMPACT_ATOMS: atom_id res chain seq x y z
N MET A 1 -9.73 31.22 -51.32
CA MET A 1 -11.04 30.85 -50.72
C MET A 1 -10.95 29.58 -49.88
N GLU A 2 -9.99 28.67 -50.12
CA GLU A 2 -9.83 27.45 -49.29
C GLU A 2 -9.26 27.69 -47.88
N SER A 3 -8.50 28.77 -47.65
CA SER A 3 -7.95 29.09 -46.32
C SER A 3 -8.97 29.64 -45.31
N GLY A 4 -10.10 30.17 -45.78
CA GLY A 4 -11.17 30.72 -44.92
C GLY A 4 -12.18 29.67 -44.45
N ILE A 5 -12.30 28.55 -45.17
CA ILE A 5 -13.21 27.45 -44.80
C ILE A 5 -12.58 26.61 -43.69
N LEU A 6 -11.26 26.36 -43.75
CA LEU A 6 -10.54 25.67 -42.68
C LEU A 6 -10.57 26.43 -41.35
N SER A 7 -10.51 27.78 -41.35
CA SER A 7 -10.50 28.55 -40.09
C SER A 7 -11.88 28.62 -39.40
N MET A 8 -12.98 28.59 -40.16
CA MET A 8 -14.35 28.56 -39.61
C MET A 8 -14.71 27.17 -39.06
N GLU A 9 -14.29 26.09 -39.71
CA GLU A 9 -14.52 24.74 -39.19
C GLU A 9 -13.74 24.48 -37.89
N THR A 10 -12.49 24.97 -37.79
CA THR A 10 -11.70 24.84 -36.55
C THR A 10 -12.28 25.65 -35.39
N SER A 11 -12.84 26.84 -35.63
CA SER A 11 -13.42 27.64 -34.54
C SER A 11 -14.72 27.02 -34.00
N SER A 12 -15.58 26.49 -34.88
CA SER A 12 -16.83 25.82 -34.47
C SER A 12 -16.58 24.52 -33.69
N LEU A 13 -15.52 23.77 -34.05
CA LEU A 13 -15.10 22.57 -33.33
C LEU A 13 -14.52 22.92 -31.95
N GLN A 14 -13.75 24.02 -31.86
CA GLN A 14 -13.21 24.51 -30.59
C GLN A 14 -14.30 25.02 -29.65
N GLU A 15 -15.29 25.78 -30.14
CA GLU A 15 -16.44 26.23 -29.34
C GLU A 15 -17.30 25.05 -28.86
N SER A 16 -17.54 24.06 -29.72
CA SER A 16 -18.23 22.81 -29.36
C SER A 16 -17.50 22.02 -28.28
N GLN A 17 -16.17 21.96 -28.33
CA GLN A 17 -15.35 21.30 -27.32
C GLN A 17 -15.38 22.08 -26.01
N VAL A 18 -15.27 23.40 -26.04
CA VAL A 18 -15.36 24.26 -24.84
C VAL A 18 -16.73 24.16 -24.15
N GLN A 19 -17.82 24.10 -24.91
CA GLN A 19 -19.15 23.90 -24.33
C GLN A 19 -19.29 22.53 -23.67
N ALA A 20 -18.78 21.46 -24.31
CA ALA A 20 -18.72 20.13 -23.71
C ALA A 20 -17.86 20.08 -22.43
N ILE A 21 -16.92 21.01 -22.28
CA ILE A 21 -16.12 21.22 -21.07
C ILE A 21 -16.93 21.84 -19.94
N SER A 22 -17.79 22.79 -20.25
CA SER A 22 -18.69 23.41 -19.27
C SER A 22 -19.83 22.49 -18.82
N ASP A 23 -20.22 21.53 -19.65
CA ASP A 23 -21.42 20.71 -19.42
C ASP A 23 -21.16 19.44 -18.57
N MET A 24 -19.90 19.12 -18.24
CA MET A 24 -19.60 18.03 -17.30
C MET A 24 -19.76 18.47 -15.84
N LEU A 25 -20.96 18.17 -15.33
CA LEU A 25 -21.51 18.51 -14.00
C LEU A 25 -20.53 18.49 -12.80
N PRO A 26 -19.58 17.54 -12.64
CA PRO A 26 -18.73 17.53 -11.45
C PRO A 26 -17.71 18.68 -11.44
N ILE A 27 -17.12 19.03 -12.58
CA ILE A 27 -16.01 20.00 -12.62
C ILE A 27 -16.51 21.43 -12.46
N SER A 28 -17.70 21.72 -12.96
CA SER A 28 -18.35 23.02 -12.76
C SER A 28 -18.66 23.34 -11.30
N GLN A 29 -18.59 22.35 -10.39
CA GLN A 29 -18.87 22.51 -8.96
C GLN A 29 -17.62 22.74 -8.12
N ILE A 30 -16.43 22.70 -8.70
CA ILE A 30 -15.19 22.95 -7.99
C ILE A 30 -15.13 24.44 -7.62
N LYS A 31 -14.96 24.75 -6.32
CA LYS A 31 -14.83 26.13 -5.84
C LYS A 31 -13.41 26.62 -6.14
N THR A 32 -13.26 27.51 -7.12
CA THR A 32 -11.96 28.11 -7.48
C THR A 32 -12.07 29.62 -7.62
N ASP A 33 -10.96 30.35 -7.44
CA ASP A 33 -10.86 31.73 -7.92
C ASP A 33 -11.04 31.75 -9.46
N ASP A 34 -11.88 32.65 -9.97
CA ASP A 34 -12.18 32.84 -11.40
C ASP A 34 -10.91 32.96 -12.27
N ASN A 35 -9.82 33.51 -11.72
CA ASN A 35 -8.56 33.64 -12.43
C ASN A 35 -7.87 32.29 -12.66
N VAL A 36 -8.04 31.34 -11.73
CA VAL A 36 -7.48 29.98 -11.83
C VAL A 36 -8.23 29.19 -12.89
N LEU A 37 -9.57 29.28 -12.90
CA LEU A 37 -10.39 28.63 -13.91
C LEU A 37 -10.09 29.18 -15.30
N LYS A 38 -10.03 30.51 -15.46
CA LYS A 38 -9.67 31.15 -16.73
C LYS A 38 -8.27 30.77 -17.20
N TYR A 39 -7.30 30.69 -16.28
CA TYR A 39 -5.94 30.29 -16.62
C TYR A 39 -5.86 28.81 -17.04
N ALA A 40 -6.55 27.91 -16.31
CA ALA A 40 -6.61 26.50 -16.64
C ALA A 40 -7.33 26.26 -17.99
N GLN A 41 -8.45 26.93 -18.23
CA GLN A 41 -9.19 26.89 -19.49
C GLN A 41 -8.36 27.41 -20.67
N LYS A 42 -7.66 28.53 -20.49
CA LYS A 42 -6.77 29.07 -21.53
C LYS A 42 -5.63 28.09 -21.82
N SER A 43 -5.01 27.54 -20.78
CA SER A 43 -3.94 26.55 -20.90
C SER A 43 -4.42 25.27 -21.60
N ALA A 44 -5.68 24.88 -21.39
CA ALA A 44 -6.33 23.75 -22.05
C ALA A 44 -6.54 23.97 -23.55
N LEU A 45 -6.98 25.17 -23.91
CA LEU A 45 -7.17 25.59 -25.29
C LEU A 45 -5.83 25.66 -26.02
N ASP A 46 -4.79 26.15 -25.35
CA ASP A 46 -3.42 26.17 -25.87
C ASP A 46 -2.89 24.73 -26.06
N LEU A 47 -3.19 23.81 -25.12
CA LEU A 47 -2.85 22.38 -25.20
C LEU A 47 -3.61 21.62 -26.31
N SER A 48 -4.90 21.91 -26.52
CA SER A 48 -5.72 21.24 -27.53
C SER A 48 -5.39 21.70 -28.95
N ALA A 49 -4.82 22.91 -29.10
CA ALA A 49 -4.35 23.44 -30.37
C ALA A 49 -3.03 22.76 -30.84
N ASP A 50 -2.20 22.26 -29.94
CA ASP A 50 -0.90 21.65 -30.27
C ASP A 50 -0.86 20.14 -29.98
N ILE A 51 -1.64 19.38 -30.77
CA ILE A 51 -1.87 17.92 -30.63
C ILE A 51 -0.57 17.08 -30.75
N ARG A 52 0.55 17.69 -31.17
CA ARG A 52 1.76 16.94 -31.54
C ARG A 52 2.61 16.46 -30.37
N TYR A 53 2.53 17.09 -29.18
CA TYR A 53 3.32 16.68 -28.00
C TYR A 53 2.61 16.94 -26.66
N PRO A 54 1.57 16.15 -26.32
CA PRO A 54 0.74 16.40 -25.13
C PRO A 54 1.51 16.23 -23.81
N ASN A 55 2.48 15.31 -23.72
CA ASN A 55 3.12 15.00 -22.44
C ASN A 55 4.11 16.08 -21.97
N ASP A 56 4.97 16.59 -22.85
CA ASP A 56 5.95 17.62 -22.50
C ASP A 56 5.26 18.94 -22.13
N THR A 57 4.19 19.28 -22.84
CA THR A 57 3.38 20.47 -22.59
C THR A 57 2.61 20.37 -21.26
N ILE A 58 2.12 19.18 -20.90
CA ILE A 58 1.46 18.94 -19.59
C ILE A 58 2.46 19.07 -18.44
N GLU A 59 3.66 18.49 -18.55
CA GLU A 59 4.67 18.58 -17.50
C GLU A 59 5.25 20.00 -17.37
N GLU A 60 5.38 20.73 -18.47
CA GLU A 60 5.71 22.15 -18.43
C GLU A 60 4.63 22.98 -17.73
N LEU A 61 3.34 22.72 -18.02
CA LEU A 61 2.22 23.37 -17.34
C LEU A 61 2.21 23.07 -15.84
N LYS A 62 2.40 21.81 -15.45
CA LYS A 62 2.58 21.41 -14.04
C LYS A 62 3.73 22.16 -13.40
N SER A 63 4.88 22.27 -14.08
CA SER A 63 6.07 22.96 -13.56
C SER A 63 5.83 24.47 -13.38
N ARG A 64 5.21 25.14 -14.36
CA ARG A 64 4.94 26.57 -14.30
C ARG A 64 3.90 26.92 -13.23
N LEU A 65 2.83 26.15 -13.13
CA LEU A 65 1.76 26.39 -12.15
C LEU A 65 2.19 26.06 -10.72
N SER A 66 2.86 24.93 -10.50
CA SER A 66 3.39 24.58 -9.17
C SER A 66 4.40 25.61 -8.63
N LYS A 67 5.16 26.27 -9.52
CA LYS A 67 6.08 27.35 -9.14
C LYS A 67 5.37 28.67 -8.84
N ALA A 68 4.32 29.00 -9.59
CA ALA A 68 3.64 30.29 -9.43
C ALA A 68 2.64 30.29 -8.26
N HIS A 69 1.87 29.20 -8.10
CA HIS A 69 0.78 29.10 -7.14
C HIS A 69 0.62 27.66 -6.65
N PRO A 70 1.35 27.25 -5.58
CA PRO A 70 1.28 25.89 -5.05
C PRO A 70 -0.14 25.45 -4.64
N ASP A 71 -0.95 26.38 -4.13
CA ASP A 71 -2.34 26.12 -3.72
C ASP A 71 -3.26 25.83 -4.91
N HIS A 72 -2.82 26.12 -6.14
CA HIS A 72 -3.57 25.84 -7.37
C HIS A 72 -3.24 24.47 -7.98
N GLU A 73 -2.22 23.77 -7.46
CA GLU A 73 -1.82 22.45 -7.94
C GLU A 73 -2.97 21.41 -8.00
N PRO A 74 -3.83 21.24 -6.98
CA PRO A 74 -4.87 20.22 -7.03
C PRO A 74 -5.92 20.50 -8.10
N PHE A 75 -6.25 21.78 -8.34
CA PHE A 75 -7.17 22.19 -9.40
C PHE A 75 -6.62 21.86 -10.79
N LEU A 76 -5.33 22.10 -11.00
CA LEU A 76 -4.65 21.69 -12.24
C LEU A 76 -4.68 20.18 -12.42
N LEU A 77 -4.45 19.40 -11.36
CA LEU A 77 -4.48 17.94 -11.43
C LEU A 77 -5.86 17.41 -11.81
N VAL A 78 -6.94 17.97 -11.25
CA VAL A 78 -8.31 17.63 -11.65
C VAL A 78 -8.57 18.02 -13.11
N PHE A 79 -8.11 19.21 -13.50
CA PHE A 79 -8.23 19.69 -14.86
C PHE A 79 -7.49 18.79 -15.88
N LEU A 80 -6.27 18.35 -15.56
CA LEU A 80 -5.48 17.46 -16.42
C LEU A 80 -6.10 16.06 -16.53
N ALA A 81 -6.58 15.52 -15.41
CA ALA A 81 -7.32 14.27 -15.40
C ALA A 81 -8.54 14.34 -16.32
N TYR A 82 -9.19 15.50 -16.35
CA TYR A 82 -10.29 15.79 -17.25
C TYR A 82 -9.90 15.91 -18.72
N ALA A 83 -8.91 16.74 -19.04
CA ALA A 83 -8.40 16.87 -20.40
C ALA A 83 -7.94 15.50 -20.95
N ASN A 84 -7.29 14.70 -20.11
CA ASN A 84 -6.88 13.34 -20.46
C ASN A 84 -8.08 12.44 -20.78
N ARG A 85 -9.18 12.53 -20.04
CA ARG A 85 -10.40 11.76 -20.30
C ARG A 85 -11.06 12.15 -21.63
N LEU A 86 -11.11 13.44 -21.94
CA LEU A 86 -11.69 13.92 -23.20
C LEU A 86 -10.85 13.57 -24.43
N LEU A 87 -9.54 13.85 -24.36
CA LEU A 87 -8.63 13.72 -25.49
C LEU A 87 -8.31 12.26 -25.81
N PHE A 88 -8.26 11.42 -24.78
CA PHE A 88 -7.85 10.02 -24.90
C PHE A 88 -8.99 9.15 -24.39
N ASN A 89 -9.98 8.92 -25.26
CA ASN A 89 -11.13 8.04 -25.05
C ASN A 89 -10.74 6.54 -24.96
N GLU A 90 -9.51 6.25 -24.53
CA GLU A 90 -8.91 4.92 -24.44
C GLU A 90 -8.60 4.58 -22.98
N ASN A 91 -9.05 3.41 -22.55
CA ASN A 91 -8.86 2.88 -21.19
C ASN A 91 -7.38 2.82 -20.75
N HIS A 92 -6.43 2.87 -21.69
CA HIS A 92 -4.99 2.80 -21.40
C HIS A 92 -4.46 3.97 -20.53
N LYS A 93 -5.17 5.11 -20.45
CA LYS A 93 -4.79 6.24 -19.57
C LYS A 93 -5.54 6.32 -18.25
N ALA A 94 -6.43 5.36 -17.93
CA ALA A 94 -7.17 5.33 -16.67
C ALA A 94 -6.24 5.43 -15.44
N HIS A 95 -5.04 4.82 -15.51
CA HIS A 95 -4.06 4.88 -14.43
C HIS A 95 -3.47 6.28 -14.21
N SER A 96 -3.26 7.06 -15.27
CA SER A 96 -2.74 8.43 -15.16
C SER A 96 -3.80 9.35 -14.56
N ILE A 97 -5.04 9.26 -15.05
CA ILE A 97 -6.20 10.02 -14.56
C ILE A 97 -6.42 9.72 -13.07
N HIS A 98 -6.41 8.43 -12.70
CA HIS A 98 -6.50 8.00 -11.31
C HIS A 98 -5.40 8.63 -10.44
N HIS A 99 -4.14 8.53 -10.88
CA HIS A 99 -3.00 9.04 -10.12
C HIS A 99 -3.08 10.56 -9.90
N GLU A 100 -3.49 11.32 -10.94
CA GLU A 100 -3.68 12.77 -10.85
C GLU A 100 -4.79 13.14 -9.85
N LEU A 101 -5.94 12.47 -9.91
CA LEU A 101 -7.06 12.72 -9.00
C LEU A 101 -6.76 12.31 -7.55
N GLN A 102 -6.09 11.17 -7.33
CA GLN A 102 -5.65 10.76 -5.98
C GLN A 102 -4.61 11.72 -5.39
N LYS A 103 -3.75 12.30 -6.24
CA LYS A 103 -2.84 13.36 -5.80
C LYS A 103 -3.62 14.64 -5.44
N ALA A 104 -4.61 15.04 -6.25
CA ALA A 104 -5.47 16.19 -5.97
C ALA A 104 -6.23 16.03 -4.64
N ILE A 105 -6.87 14.88 -4.40
CA ILE A 105 -7.57 14.53 -3.14
C ILE A 105 -6.64 14.72 -1.93
N ARG A 106 -5.42 14.18 -2.01
CA ARG A 106 -4.43 14.29 -0.91
C ARG A 106 -4.03 15.73 -0.62
N ILE A 107 -3.98 16.59 -1.65
CA ILE A 107 -3.63 17.99 -1.49
C ILE A 107 -4.84 18.78 -0.96
N PHE A 108 -6.04 18.58 -1.52
CA PHE A 108 -7.28 19.20 -1.02
C PHE A 108 -7.50 18.91 0.46
N ARG A 109 -7.31 17.67 0.91
CA ARG A 109 -7.39 17.33 2.34
C ARG A 109 -6.48 18.17 3.26
N ARG A 110 -5.40 18.74 2.72
CA ARG A 110 -4.45 19.56 3.46
C ARG A 110 -4.76 21.05 3.40
N ILE A 111 -5.22 21.53 2.23
CA ILE A 111 -5.38 22.97 1.97
C ILE A 111 -6.83 23.44 2.08
N ASP A 112 -7.78 22.55 1.88
CA ASP A 112 -9.21 22.85 1.87
C ASP A 112 -9.80 22.54 3.24
N SER A 113 -10.26 23.59 3.93
CA SER A 113 -10.82 23.47 5.27
C SER A 113 -12.25 22.94 5.29
N ASP A 114 -13.00 23.08 4.19
CA ASP A 114 -14.40 22.67 4.14
C ASP A 114 -14.60 21.27 3.51
N GLY A 115 -13.60 20.73 2.81
CA GLY A 115 -13.64 19.41 2.19
C GLY A 115 -14.53 19.34 0.94
N TRP A 116 -15.01 20.48 0.43
CA TRP A 116 -15.88 20.55 -0.73
C TRP A 116 -15.17 20.03 -1.98
N ASN A 117 -13.98 20.55 -2.28
CA ASN A 117 -13.26 20.16 -3.49
C ASN A 117 -12.78 18.71 -3.41
N GLU A 118 -12.47 18.21 -2.21
CA GLU A 118 -12.21 16.79 -1.97
C GLU A 118 -13.43 15.93 -2.34
N ALA A 119 -14.64 16.33 -1.90
CA ALA A 119 -15.87 15.60 -2.20
C ALA A 119 -16.20 15.58 -3.70
N ILE A 120 -16.06 16.72 -4.38
CA ILE A 120 -16.27 16.81 -5.84
C ILE A 120 -15.24 15.97 -6.60
N THR A 121 -13.99 15.93 -6.14
CA THR A 121 -12.93 15.12 -6.78
C THR A 121 -13.20 13.62 -6.61
N HIS A 122 -13.66 13.19 -5.44
CA HIS A 122 -14.14 11.81 -5.21
C HIS A 122 -15.33 11.47 -6.13
N TRP A 123 -16.31 12.37 -6.25
CA TRP A 123 -17.43 12.16 -7.17
C TRP A 123 -16.93 11.99 -8.62
N TYR A 124 -16.04 12.87 -9.08
CA TYR A 124 -15.50 12.79 -10.43
C TYR A 124 -14.73 11.48 -10.67
N LEU A 125 -13.88 11.04 -9.72
CA LEU A 125 -13.18 9.77 -9.81
C LEU A 125 -14.16 8.57 -9.83
N GLY A 126 -15.24 8.62 -9.06
CA GLY A 126 -16.32 7.63 -9.11
C GLY A 126 -16.96 7.51 -10.50
N THR A 127 -17.21 8.65 -11.18
CA THR A 127 -17.73 8.61 -12.57
C THR A 127 -16.76 7.96 -13.55
N ILE A 128 -15.44 8.11 -13.34
CA ILE A 128 -14.41 7.52 -14.19
C ILE A 128 -14.40 6.00 -14.01
N TYR A 129 -14.43 5.52 -12.76
CA TYR A 129 -14.48 4.08 -12.47
C TYR A 129 -15.75 3.42 -12.99
N ARG A 130 -16.91 4.08 -12.82
CA ARG A 130 -18.18 3.58 -13.34
C ARG A 130 -18.11 3.40 -14.86
N ASP A 131 -17.62 4.41 -15.58
CA ASP A 131 -17.51 4.36 -17.04
C ASP A 131 -16.44 3.34 -17.49
N GLY A 132 -15.41 3.10 -16.66
CA GLY A 132 -14.42 2.04 -16.83
C GLY A 132 -14.90 0.62 -16.46
N ASN A 133 -16.17 0.48 -16.03
CA ASN A 133 -16.76 -0.78 -15.56
C ASN A 133 -16.10 -1.35 -14.29
N GLU A 134 -15.57 -0.48 -13.42
CA GLU A 134 -14.95 -0.79 -12.13
C GLU A 134 -15.92 -0.48 -10.96
N GLN A 135 -17.04 -1.19 -10.90
CA GLN A 135 -18.18 -0.87 -10.03
C GLN A 135 -17.84 -0.73 -8.54
N ILE A 136 -17.03 -1.64 -7.99
CA ILE A 136 -16.65 -1.61 -6.56
C ILE A 136 -15.90 -0.32 -6.22
N LEU A 137 -14.96 0.08 -7.08
CA LEU A 137 -14.18 1.31 -6.88
C LEU A 137 -15.06 2.54 -7.08
N ALA A 138 -15.96 2.52 -8.05
CA ALA A 138 -16.94 3.59 -8.23
C ALA A 138 -17.80 3.80 -6.98
N GLU A 139 -18.34 2.72 -6.40
CA GLU A 139 -19.15 2.76 -5.17
C GLU A 139 -18.38 3.32 -3.97
N GLN A 140 -17.10 2.93 -3.83
CA GLN A 140 -16.23 3.47 -2.78
C GLN A 140 -16.06 4.98 -2.91
N GLU A 141 -15.75 5.47 -4.10
CA GLU A 141 -15.53 6.90 -4.35
C GLU A 141 -16.82 7.72 -4.23
N PHE A 142 -17.95 7.22 -4.74
CA PHE A 142 -19.25 7.85 -4.52
C PHE A 142 -19.62 7.87 -3.03
N GLY A 143 -19.33 6.79 -2.28
CA GLY A 143 -19.53 6.73 -0.84
C GLY A 143 -18.71 7.77 -0.07
N ALA A 144 -17.44 7.95 -0.45
CA ALA A 144 -16.56 8.98 0.11
C ALA A 144 -17.12 10.40 -0.15
N ALA A 145 -17.53 10.69 -1.40
CA ALA A 145 -18.13 11.96 -1.77
C ALA A 145 -19.41 12.26 -0.97
N LYS A 146 -20.32 11.27 -0.87
CA LYS A 146 -21.57 11.40 -0.11
C LYS A 146 -21.32 11.68 1.37
N LYS A 147 -20.36 10.97 1.98
CA LYS A 147 -20.00 11.17 3.39
C LYS A 147 -19.53 12.60 3.63
N LEU A 148 -18.61 13.11 2.80
CA LEU A 148 -18.10 14.48 2.93
C LEU A 148 -19.22 15.52 2.75
N LEU A 149 -20.03 15.42 1.69
CA LEU A 149 -21.14 16.36 1.46
C LEU A 149 -22.19 16.34 2.58
N THR A 150 -22.46 15.17 3.17
CA THR A 150 -23.35 15.05 4.33
C THR A 150 -22.78 15.80 5.54
N CYS A 151 -21.49 15.65 5.82
CA CYS A 151 -20.82 16.39 6.89
C CYS A 151 -20.84 17.90 6.64
N ILE A 152 -20.55 18.34 5.40
CA ILE A 152 -20.59 19.76 5.01
C ILE A 152 -21.99 20.34 5.17
N GLY A 153 -23.02 19.61 4.70
CA GLY A 153 -24.41 20.03 4.83
C GLY A 153 -24.86 20.18 6.27
N ALA A 154 -24.54 19.20 7.13
CA ALA A 154 -24.86 19.25 8.55
C ALA A 154 -24.14 20.39 9.28
N PHE A 155 -22.87 20.63 8.96
CA PHE A 155 -22.11 21.74 9.54
C PHE A 155 -22.62 23.10 9.09
N SER A 156 -23.01 23.23 7.82
CA SER A 156 -23.60 24.46 7.27
C SER A 156 -24.96 24.75 7.90
N GLU A 157 -25.77 23.72 8.14
CA GLU A 157 -27.04 23.84 8.89
C GLU A 157 -26.83 24.36 10.32
N LEU A 158 -25.82 23.85 11.03
CA LEU A 158 -25.47 24.34 12.38
C LEU A 158 -25.02 25.81 12.38
N LYS A 159 -24.45 26.30 11.27
CA LYS A 159 -24.05 27.69 11.09
C LYS A 159 -25.17 28.61 10.60
N GLY A 160 -26.30 28.05 10.17
CA GLY A 160 -27.38 28.80 9.51
C GLY A 160 -27.16 29.05 8.02
N ASP A 161 -26.15 28.44 7.41
CA ASP A 161 -25.82 28.55 5.98
C ASP A 161 -26.67 27.57 5.15
N TYR A 162 -27.99 27.78 5.13
CA TYR A 162 -28.94 26.84 4.52
C TYR A 162 -28.78 26.70 3.00
N GLU A 163 -28.25 27.71 2.31
CA GLU A 163 -27.97 27.64 0.87
C GLU A 163 -26.92 26.56 0.55
N ILE A 164 -25.83 26.51 1.33
CA ILE A 164 -24.79 25.48 1.16
C ILE A 164 -25.35 24.10 1.49
N ARG A 165 -26.17 23.99 2.54
CA ARG A 165 -26.87 22.73 2.88
C ARG A 165 -27.72 22.25 1.72
N ASP A 166 -28.55 23.12 1.16
CA ASP A 166 -29.46 22.77 0.07
C ASP A 166 -28.70 22.36 -1.20
N HIS A 167 -27.58 23.04 -1.49
CA HIS A 167 -26.68 22.66 -2.57
C HIS A 167 -26.05 21.28 -2.34
N CYS A 168 -25.61 20.96 -1.12
CA CYS A 168 -25.14 19.62 -0.76
C CYS A 168 -26.22 18.55 -1.00
N LEU A 169 -27.47 18.83 -0.62
CA LEU A 169 -28.59 17.92 -0.82
C LEU A 169 -28.90 17.68 -2.30
N GLU A 170 -28.75 18.71 -3.14
CA GLU A 170 -28.88 18.58 -4.59
C GLU A 170 -27.76 17.70 -5.18
N LEU A 171 -26.51 17.97 -4.80
CA LEU A 171 -25.37 17.17 -5.24
C LEU A 171 -25.47 15.71 -4.80
N LEU A 172 -25.94 15.44 -3.58
CA LEU A 172 -26.18 14.08 -3.11
C LEU A 172 -27.18 13.32 -4.00
N LYS A 173 -28.25 13.99 -4.45
CA LYS A 173 -29.21 13.40 -5.41
C LYS A 173 -28.58 13.15 -6.78
N GLN A 174 -27.70 14.05 -7.23
CA GLN A 174 -26.97 13.87 -8.50
C GLN A 174 -25.99 12.70 -8.43
N ILE A 175 -25.22 12.58 -7.34
CA ILE A 175 -24.31 11.45 -7.11
C ILE A 175 -25.08 10.12 -7.05
N GLU A 176 -26.26 10.09 -6.41
CA GLU A 176 -27.11 8.90 -6.38
C GLU A 176 -27.58 8.51 -7.79
N LYS A 177 -27.99 9.50 -8.59
CA LYS A 177 -28.37 9.27 -9.99
C LYS A 177 -27.20 8.72 -10.80
N ASP A 178 -26.01 9.28 -10.61
CA ASP A 178 -24.80 8.83 -11.31
C ASP A 178 -24.36 7.43 -10.89
N ALA A 179 -24.41 7.12 -9.60
CA ALA A 179 -24.05 5.80 -9.06
C ALA A 179 -24.94 4.67 -9.61
N ASN A 180 -26.22 4.98 -9.89
CA ASN A 180 -27.19 4.04 -10.44
C ASN A 180 -27.28 4.06 -11.97
N SER A 181 -26.55 4.95 -12.64
CA SER A 181 -26.56 5.02 -14.10
C SER A 181 -25.71 3.90 -14.71
N PRO A 182 -26.14 3.27 -15.82
CA PRO A 182 -25.32 2.27 -16.49
C PRO A 182 -24.03 2.89 -17.04
N PRO A 183 -22.94 2.11 -17.19
CA PRO A 183 -21.70 2.59 -17.79
C PRO A 183 -21.97 3.20 -19.17
N ILE A 184 -21.40 4.36 -19.45
CA ILE A 184 -21.51 4.99 -20.78
C ILE A 184 -20.66 4.15 -21.74
N VAL A 185 -21.27 3.16 -22.38
CA VAL A 185 -20.62 2.41 -23.47
C VAL A 185 -20.49 3.38 -24.65
N THR A 186 -19.35 4.06 -24.72
CA THR A 186 -19.03 4.88 -25.88
C THR A 186 -18.95 3.94 -27.06
N LYS A 187 -19.99 3.93 -27.90
CA LYS A 187 -20.03 3.11 -29.12
C LYS A 187 -18.84 3.54 -29.98
N GLN A 188 -17.70 2.87 -29.83
CA GLN A 188 -16.55 3.06 -30.67
C GLN A 188 -17.04 2.89 -32.10
N LYS A 189 -17.07 3.98 -32.87
CA LYS A 189 -17.29 3.92 -34.31
C LYS A 189 -16.16 3.03 -34.83
N LYS A 190 -16.42 1.74 -35.04
CA LYS A 190 -15.57 0.85 -35.83
C LYS A 190 -15.40 1.54 -37.18
N ARG A 191 -14.32 2.31 -37.31
CA ARG A 191 -13.84 2.83 -38.59
C ARG A 191 -13.47 1.58 -39.38
N ARG A 192 -14.42 1.09 -40.19
CA ARG A 192 -14.24 0.03 -41.18
C ARG A 192 -13.07 0.45 -42.06
N GLN A 193 -11.88 -0.08 -41.79
CA GLN A 193 -10.85 -0.21 -42.80
C GLN A 193 -11.33 -1.32 -43.74
N GLN A 194 -12.01 -0.94 -44.83
CA GLN A 194 -12.27 -1.85 -45.94
C GLN A 194 -10.97 -2.00 -46.73
N ASN A 195 -10.24 -3.08 -46.48
CA ASN A 195 -9.35 -3.64 -47.49
C ASN A 195 -10.11 -4.78 -48.21
N PRO A 196 -10.07 -4.85 -49.55
CA PRO A 196 -10.77 -5.89 -50.30
C PRO A 196 -10.12 -7.25 -50.04
N ILE A 197 -10.97 -8.21 -49.69
CA ILE A 197 -10.64 -9.61 -49.45
C ILE A 197 -10.21 -10.25 -50.77
N VAL A 198 -8.92 -10.55 -50.91
CA VAL A 198 -8.43 -11.52 -51.90
C VAL A 198 -8.69 -12.91 -51.31
N ASN A 199 -9.58 -13.65 -51.97
CA ASN A 199 -9.87 -15.05 -51.67
C ASN A 199 -8.61 -15.91 -51.88
N GLN A 200 -7.93 -16.28 -50.79
CA GLN A 200 -7.04 -17.43 -50.77
C GLN A 200 -7.55 -18.46 -49.77
N LYS A 201 -7.50 -19.71 -50.23
CA LYS A 201 -8.04 -20.92 -49.61
C LYS A 201 -7.58 -21.06 -48.17
N LEU A 202 -8.51 -21.48 -47.31
CA LEU A 202 -8.23 -22.02 -45.98
C LEU A 202 -7.33 -23.26 -46.12
N ASP A 203 -6.04 -23.07 -45.92
CA ASP A 203 -5.21 -24.09 -45.31
C ASP A 203 -5.30 -23.90 -43.79
N THR A 204 -5.56 -25.00 -43.11
CA THR A 204 -5.74 -25.11 -41.67
C THR A 204 -4.44 -24.71 -40.95
N PHE A 205 -4.25 -23.41 -40.69
CA PHE A 205 -3.21 -22.94 -39.80
C PHE A 205 -3.58 -23.29 -38.37
N LEU A 206 -2.97 -24.37 -37.88
CA LEU A 206 -2.75 -24.58 -36.46
C LEU A 206 -2.19 -23.27 -35.90
N LEU A 207 -2.94 -22.64 -34.99
CA LEU A 207 -2.42 -21.54 -34.19
C LEU A 207 -1.08 -21.97 -33.62
N PRO A 208 0.02 -21.23 -33.84
CA PRO A 208 1.24 -21.50 -33.11
C PRO A 208 0.85 -21.41 -31.64
N ILE A 209 1.06 -22.51 -30.91
CA ILE A 209 1.19 -22.50 -29.46
C ILE A 209 2.14 -21.34 -29.19
N ILE A 210 1.61 -20.29 -28.55
CA ILE A 210 2.41 -19.13 -28.14
C ILE A 210 3.46 -19.72 -27.21
N GLN A 211 4.66 -19.94 -27.75
CA GLN A 211 5.83 -20.22 -26.94
C GLN A 211 6.02 -18.98 -26.07
N ASP A 212 6.04 -19.21 -24.76
CA ASP A 212 6.27 -18.19 -23.75
C ASP A 212 7.44 -17.30 -24.20
N ALA A 213 7.16 -16.01 -24.39
CA ALA A 213 8.18 -15.05 -24.76
C ALA A 213 9.20 -14.95 -23.60
N GLN A 214 10.34 -15.61 -23.77
CA GLN A 214 11.45 -15.59 -22.83
C GLN A 214 12.16 -14.23 -22.93
N LEU A 215 12.04 -13.40 -21.88
CA LEU A 215 12.87 -12.21 -21.71
C LEU A 215 14.11 -12.59 -20.89
N ALA A 216 15.24 -12.75 -21.57
CA ALA A 216 16.55 -12.88 -20.93
C ALA A 216 17.01 -11.50 -20.45
N PHE A 217 17.42 -11.40 -19.17
CA PHE A 217 18.07 -10.22 -18.62
C PHE A 217 19.49 -10.58 -18.22
N PRO A 218 20.49 -9.71 -18.49
CA PRO A 218 21.82 -9.92 -17.96
C PRO A 218 21.81 -9.77 -16.43
N VAL A 219 22.41 -10.74 -15.74
CA VAL A 219 22.71 -10.69 -14.30
C VAL A 219 24.20 -10.41 -14.18
N TYR A 220 24.55 -9.31 -13.52
CA TYR A 220 25.96 -8.95 -13.32
C TYR A 220 26.37 -9.33 -11.90
N ASP A 221 27.40 -10.18 -11.77
CA ASP A 221 27.92 -10.61 -10.48
C ASP A 221 28.53 -9.43 -9.70
N PHE A 222 29.25 -8.55 -10.40
CA PHE A 222 29.86 -7.33 -9.85
C PHE A 222 29.94 -6.24 -10.94
N VAL A 223 29.60 -5.00 -10.60
CA VAL A 223 29.82 -3.85 -11.48
C VAL A 223 31.00 -3.05 -10.93
N HIS A 224 32.10 -2.98 -11.68
CA HIS A 224 33.26 -2.19 -11.28
C HIS A 224 33.07 -0.73 -11.70
N ALA A 225 32.98 0.20 -10.75
CA ALA A 225 33.16 1.61 -11.08
C ALA A 225 34.63 1.83 -11.47
N GLY A 226 34.85 2.24 -12.72
CA GLY A 226 36.13 2.81 -13.14
C GLY A 226 36.47 4.02 -12.27
N THR A 227 37.74 4.42 -12.29
CA THR A 227 38.33 5.51 -11.48
C THR A 227 37.68 6.89 -11.66
N ARG A 228 36.71 7.03 -12.58
CA ARG A 228 35.93 8.25 -12.84
C ARG A 228 34.42 8.09 -12.57
N GLY A 229 34.00 7.03 -11.87
CA GLY A 229 32.58 6.73 -11.64
C GLY A 229 31.82 6.25 -12.89
N ILE A 230 32.54 5.94 -13.97
CA ILE A 230 32.02 5.27 -15.17
C ILE A 230 32.12 3.77 -14.91
N PHE A 231 30.98 3.10 -14.80
CA PHE A 231 30.93 1.65 -14.73
C PHE A 231 31.32 1.06 -16.09
N ILE A 232 32.34 0.21 -16.09
CA ILE A 232 32.69 -0.59 -17.27
C ILE A 232 31.90 -1.88 -17.11
N PHE A 233 30.90 -2.05 -17.97
CA PHE A 233 30.19 -3.30 -18.10
C PHE A 233 31.04 -4.16 -19.04
N ASP A 234 31.70 -5.18 -18.49
CA ASP A 234 32.36 -6.17 -19.33
C ASP A 234 31.24 -6.97 -20.01
N ASP A 235 31.13 -6.82 -21.33
CA ASP A 235 29.99 -7.28 -22.17
C ASP A 235 29.87 -8.81 -22.32
N ASP A 236 30.58 -9.60 -21.52
CA ASP A 236 30.61 -11.05 -21.63
C ASP A 236 30.12 -11.72 -20.33
N THR A 237 28.81 -11.97 -20.21
CA THR A 237 28.20 -13.28 -19.89
C THR A 237 26.69 -13.19 -19.70
N ILE A 238 25.98 -14.09 -20.40
CA ILE A 238 24.52 -14.21 -20.44
C ILE A 238 24.11 -15.33 -19.46
N SER A 239 23.19 -15.07 -18.54
CA SER A 239 22.40 -16.12 -17.88
C SER A 239 20.91 -15.84 -18.08
N ASP A 240 20.22 -16.78 -18.72
CA ASP A 240 18.81 -16.66 -19.09
C ASP A 240 17.89 -16.80 -17.86
N ILE A 241 17.18 -15.74 -17.49
CA ILE A 241 16.10 -15.82 -16.51
C ILE A 241 14.84 -16.32 -17.22
N THR A 242 14.45 -17.58 -16.99
CA THR A 242 13.19 -18.15 -17.49
C THR A 242 12.06 -17.98 -16.47
N PHE A 243 10.87 -17.59 -16.92
CA PHE A 243 9.71 -17.28 -16.06
C PHE A 243 8.93 -18.55 -15.68
N ASN A 244 9.49 -19.34 -14.78
CA ASN A 244 8.77 -20.33 -13.95
C ASN A 244 9.16 -20.13 -12.47
N GLY A 245 9.19 -18.87 -12.05
CA GLY A 245 9.96 -18.42 -10.88
C GLY A 245 11.37 -18.01 -11.32
N PRO A 246 11.83 -16.79 -11.01
CA PRO A 246 13.13 -16.30 -11.47
C PRO A 246 14.22 -17.10 -10.76
N LYS A 247 14.94 -17.92 -11.53
CA LYS A 247 16.18 -18.53 -11.06
C LYS A 247 17.32 -17.55 -11.31
N ILE A 248 18.02 -17.17 -10.26
CA ILE A 248 19.27 -16.37 -10.34
C ILE A 248 20.38 -17.30 -9.87
N SER A 249 21.33 -17.60 -10.76
CA SER A 249 22.42 -18.57 -10.49
C SER A 249 21.89 -19.91 -9.96
N GLU A 250 20.90 -20.49 -10.66
CA GLU A 250 20.24 -21.78 -10.35
C GLU A 250 19.40 -21.83 -9.06
N LYS A 251 19.38 -20.77 -8.25
CA LYS A 251 18.56 -20.67 -7.04
C LYS A 251 17.25 -19.98 -7.34
N GLU A 252 16.17 -20.45 -6.73
CA GLU A 252 14.84 -19.83 -6.88
C GLU A 252 14.70 -18.62 -5.96
N PHE A 253 14.13 -17.53 -6.50
CA PHE A 253 13.89 -16.30 -5.76
C PHE A 253 12.42 -15.91 -5.79
N GLN A 254 11.94 -15.36 -4.67
CA GLN A 254 10.67 -14.65 -4.60
C GLN A 254 10.93 -13.16 -4.86
N ILE A 255 10.21 -12.58 -5.83
CA ILE A 255 10.33 -11.16 -6.16
C ILE A 255 9.23 -10.37 -5.46
N PHE A 256 9.62 -9.29 -4.82
CA PHE A 256 8.74 -8.32 -4.18
C PHE A 256 8.85 -6.97 -4.86
N ASN A 257 7.71 -6.33 -5.10
CA ASN A 257 7.66 -4.97 -5.61
C ASN A 257 7.95 -3.98 -4.48
N VAL A 258 8.90 -3.06 -4.68
CA VAL A 258 9.19 -2.02 -3.68
C VAL A 258 8.50 -0.68 -3.95
N ARG A 259 7.81 -0.54 -5.09
CA ARG A 259 7.05 0.66 -5.44
C ARG A 259 5.55 0.43 -5.29
N GLY A 260 4.83 1.44 -4.77
CA GLY A 260 3.37 1.46 -4.75
C GLY A 260 2.71 0.89 -3.49
N GLY A 261 3.46 0.66 -2.40
CA GLY A 261 2.93 0.27 -1.09
C GLY A 261 2.41 -1.18 -1.00
N ASN A 262 2.10 -1.82 -2.13
CA ASN A 262 1.71 -3.22 -2.21
C ASN A 262 2.86 -4.09 -2.75
N THR A 263 3.47 -4.90 -1.89
CA THR A 263 4.63 -5.74 -2.23
C THR A 263 4.32 -6.90 -3.17
N THR A 264 3.04 -7.29 -3.28
CA THR A 264 2.58 -8.37 -4.18
C THR A 264 2.12 -7.86 -5.54
N ALA A 265 2.09 -6.54 -5.75
CA ALA A 265 1.68 -5.96 -7.01
C ALA A 265 2.66 -6.33 -8.14
N PRO A 266 2.16 -6.67 -9.35
CA PRO A 266 3.00 -7.05 -10.47
C PRO A 266 3.95 -5.90 -10.85
N ILE A 267 5.21 -6.23 -11.10
CA ILE A 267 6.21 -5.28 -11.56
C ILE A 267 6.03 -5.08 -13.06
N ARG A 268 5.66 -3.86 -13.46
CA ARG A 268 5.50 -3.51 -14.88
C ARG A 268 6.84 -3.02 -15.43
N ILE A 269 7.42 -3.82 -16.32
CA ILE A 269 8.66 -3.51 -17.02
C ILE A 269 8.32 -2.84 -18.36
N GLN A 270 8.99 -1.73 -18.69
CA GLN A 270 8.82 -1.02 -19.95
C GLN A 270 9.98 -1.38 -20.89
N SER A 271 9.69 -1.79 -22.12
CA SER A 271 10.71 -2.23 -23.09
C SER A 271 11.74 -1.16 -23.46
N SER A 272 11.42 0.12 -23.29
CA SER A 272 12.32 1.24 -23.57
C SER A 272 13.25 1.62 -22.41
N SER A 273 13.09 1.01 -21.24
CA SER A 273 13.89 1.30 -20.05
C SER A 273 15.06 0.32 -19.91
N LYS A 274 16.16 0.80 -19.32
CA LYS A 274 17.34 0.02 -18.97
C LYS A 274 17.21 -0.47 -17.54
N TYR A 275 17.39 -1.78 -17.36
CA TYR A 275 17.32 -2.45 -16.08
C TYR A 275 18.59 -3.25 -15.82
N PHE A 276 18.94 -3.42 -14.55
CA PHE A 276 19.95 -4.40 -14.15
C PHE A 276 19.59 -5.01 -12.80
N TRP A 277 20.02 -6.25 -12.59
CA TRP A 277 20.01 -6.90 -11.29
C TRP A 277 21.35 -6.66 -10.59
N GLY A 278 21.30 -6.21 -9.33
CA GLY A 278 22.48 -6.05 -8.48
C GLY A 278 22.37 -6.90 -7.23
N ARG A 279 23.43 -7.63 -6.88
CA ARG A 279 23.51 -8.34 -5.60
C ARG A 279 23.86 -7.37 -4.48
N VAL A 280 23.12 -7.41 -3.38
CA VAL A 280 23.32 -6.53 -2.23
C VAL A 280 24.38 -7.12 -1.30
N SER A 281 25.30 -6.27 -0.87
CA SER A 281 26.28 -6.57 0.18
C SER A 281 26.11 -5.61 1.36
N GLY A 282 26.20 -6.16 2.58
CA GLY A 282 26.03 -5.42 3.82
C GLY A 282 24.57 -5.28 4.28
N ASN A 283 24.38 -4.69 5.46
CA ASN A 283 23.09 -4.66 6.17
C ASN A 283 22.45 -3.26 6.24
N SER A 284 22.97 -2.29 5.49
CA SER A 284 22.56 -0.87 5.59
C SER A 284 21.08 -0.59 5.23
N MET A 285 20.37 -1.58 4.67
CA MET A 285 18.96 -1.50 4.30
C MET A 285 18.13 -2.67 4.88
N ASN A 286 18.63 -3.39 5.90
CA ASN A 286 17.94 -4.56 6.49
C ASN A 286 16.65 -4.21 7.28
N LYS A 287 16.32 -2.92 7.42
CA LYS A 287 15.05 -2.43 7.97
C LYS A 287 14.26 -1.62 6.95
N SER A 288 14.57 -1.78 5.66
CA SER A 288 13.92 -0.99 4.63
C SER A 288 12.44 -1.30 4.46
N THR A 289 11.66 -0.28 4.10
CA THR A 289 10.24 -0.43 3.73
C THR A 289 10.01 -0.19 2.22
N PRO A 290 9.06 -0.88 1.58
CA PRO A 290 8.13 -1.86 2.16
C PRO A 290 8.73 -3.27 2.35
N VAL A 291 9.90 -3.54 1.77
CA VAL A 291 10.59 -4.83 1.85
C VAL A 291 11.99 -4.60 2.44
N PRO A 292 12.37 -5.27 3.54
CA PRO A 292 13.73 -5.25 4.05
C PRO A 292 14.71 -5.78 3.00
N ILE A 293 15.86 -5.14 2.83
CA ILE A 293 16.90 -5.56 1.89
C ILE A 293 18.10 -6.08 2.69
N ASP A 294 18.27 -7.39 2.69
CA ASP A 294 19.29 -8.08 3.48
C ASP A 294 20.55 -8.35 2.64
N ASN A 295 21.66 -8.60 3.31
CA ASN A 295 22.88 -9.03 2.64
C ASN A 295 22.66 -10.33 1.85
N GLY A 296 22.99 -10.31 0.56
CA GLY A 296 22.83 -11.44 -0.36
C GLY A 296 21.54 -11.44 -1.18
N ASP A 297 20.60 -10.53 -0.90
CA ASP A 297 19.44 -10.30 -1.76
C ASP A 297 19.87 -9.72 -3.12
N TYR A 298 18.98 -9.81 -4.11
CA TYR A 298 19.14 -9.13 -5.40
C TYR A 298 18.13 -8.00 -5.53
N ILE A 299 18.53 -6.90 -6.17
CA ILE A 299 17.66 -5.75 -6.44
C ILE A 299 17.55 -5.51 -7.94
N LEU A 300 16.33 -5.25 -8.42
CA LEU A 300 16.09 -4.81 -9.79
C LEU A 300 16.06 -3.29 -9.82
N VAL A 301 16.96 -2.69 -10.59
CA VAL A 301 17.13 -1.24 -10.68
C VAL A 301 16.68 -0.77 -12.05
N ASN A 302 15.86 0.28 -12.12
CA ASN A 302 15.54 0.98 -13.35
C ASN A 302 16.39 2.26 -13.46
N MET A 303 17.23 2.33 -14.50
CA MET A 303 18.17 3.44 -14.70
C MET A 303 17.54 4.66 -15.39
N ASN A 304 16.34 4.52 -15.94
CA ASN A 304 15.65 5.59 -16.69
C ASN A 304 14.65 6.38 -15.83
N ILE A 305 14.39 5.95 -14.59
CA ILE A 305 13.46 6.63 -13.69
C ILE A 305 14.19 7.69 -12.87
N GLN A 306 13.68 8.92 -12.89
CA GLN A 306 14.13 9.97 -11.99
C GLN A 306 13.68 9.65 -10.55
N PRO A 307 14.59 9.65 -9.56
CA PRO A 307 14.26 9.33 -8.19
C PRO A 307 13.34 10.39 -7.56
N VAL A 308 12.36 9.94 -6.78
CA VAL A 308 11.49 10.79 -5.95
C VAL A 308 11.83 10.56 -4.47
N TYR A 309 11.60 11.55 -3.61
CA TYR A 309 11.81 11.38 -2.17
C TYR A 309 11.11 10.14 -1.64
N ASN A 310 11.83 9.43 -0.77
CA ASN A 310 11.53 8.13 -0.21
C ASN A 310 11.68 6.93 -1.16
N ASP A 311 12.09 7.11 -2.42
CA ASP A 311 12.52 5.97 -3.25
C ASP A 311 13.79 5.34 -2.66
N ILE A 312 13.93 4.03 -2.83
CA ILE A 312 15.21 3.34 -2.62
C ILE A 312 16.00 3.46 -3.92
N VAL A 313 17.23 3.97 -3.84
CA VAL A 313 18.06 4.26 -5.02
C VAL A 313 19.39 3.54 -4.93
N VAL A 314 19.99 3.32 -6.09
CA VAL A 314 21.41 2.97 -6.22
C VAL A 314 22.16 4.21 -6.63
N ALA A 315 23.22 4.56 -5.89
CA ALA A 315 24.05 5.72 -6.16
C ALA A 315 25.54 5.35 -6.17
N ALA A 316 26.30 5.97 -7.06
CA ALA A 316 27.76 5.92 -7.05
C ALA A 316 28.30 6.98 -6.07
N LEU A 317 29.33 6.64 -5.30
CA LEU A 317 30.02 7.60 -4.43
C LEU A 317 31.12 8.32 -5.22
N ALA A 318 31.33 9.60 -4.92
CA ALA A 318 32.45 10.37 -5.48
C ALA A 318 33.81 9.81 -4.99
N GLU A 319 33.88 9.42 -3.71
CA GLU A 319 35.09 8.89 -3.06
C GLU A 319 34.77 7.58 -2.31
N PRO A 320 34.70 6.43 -3.03
CA PRO A 320 34.39 5.15 -2.41
C PRO A 320 35.55 4.66 -1.53
N THR A 321 35.27 4.33 -0.27
CA THR A 321 36.27 3.90 0.72
C THR A 321 36.59 2.40 0.63
N SER A 322 35.68 1.58 0.11
CA SER A 322 35.87 0.14 -0.12
C SER A 322 35.63 -0.28 -1.57
N LEU A 323 36.10 -1.49 -1.95
CA LEU A 323 35.80 -2.09 -3.26
C LEU A 323 34.30 -2.33 -3.44
N THR A 324 33.59 -2.68 -2.38
CA THR A 324 32.13 -2.83 -2.38
C THR A 324 31.42 -1.51 -2.62
N ASP A 325 31.93 -0.40 -2.06
CA ASP A 325 31.35 0.94 -2.28
C ASP A 325 31.55 1.44 -3.72
N ARG A 326 32.59 0.94 -4.41
CA ARG A 326 32.79 1.22 -5.84
C ARG A 326 31.67 0.65 -6.70
N ALA A 327 31.04 -0.45 -6.31
CA ALA A 327 29.89 -0.99 -7.04
C ALA A 327 28.64 -0.11 -6.92
N GLY A 328 28.63 0.83 -5.96
CA GLY A 328 27.51 1.70 -5.63
C GLY A 328 26.89 1.31 -4.29
N VAL A 329 26.12 2.25 -3.72
CA VAL A 329 25.41 2.07 -2.46
C VAL A 329 23.91 2.05 -2.68
N VAL A 330 23.22 1.18 -1.94
CA VAL A 330 21.76 1.14 -1.86
C VAL A 330 21.32 1.92 -0.63
N LYS A 331 20.48 2.94 -0.80
CA LYS A 331 20.04 3.84 0.27
C LYS A 331 18.65 4.41 -0.01
N ARG A 332 17.97 4.95 1.00
CA ARG A 332 16.75 5.73 0.80
C ARG A 332 17.10 7.17 0.42
N PHE A 333 16.50 7.65 -0.67
CA PHE A 333 16.66 9.03 -1.11
C PHE A 333 15.76 9.97 -0.30
N THR A 334 16.35 10.88 0.47
CA THR A 334 15.62 11.83 1.33
C THR A 334 16.09 13.27 1.10
N ARG A 335 15.39 14.24 1.72
CA ARG A 335 15.83 15.64 1.74
C ARG A 335 17.18 15.87 2.43
N LYS A 336 17.60 14.96 3.31
CA LYS A 336 18.85 15.06 4.08
C LYS A 336 20.03 14.38 3.39
N GLY A 337 19.81 13.74 2.24
CA GLY A 337 20.79 12.86 1.61
C GLY A 337 20.28 11.45 1.45
N LEU A 338 21.22 10.54 1.24
CA LEU A 338 21.00 9.11 1.17
C LEU A 338 21.10 8.52 2.58
N VAL A 339 20.01 7.92 3.04
CA VAL A 339 19.85 7.45 4.43
C VAL A 339 19.77 5.92 4.43
N SER A 340 20.50 5.30 5.36
CA SER A 340 20.41 3.86 5.63
C SER A 340 19.17 3.56 6.50
N GLU A 341 18.53 2.43 6.25
CA GLU A 341 17.47 1.88 7.11
C GLU A 341 17.96 0.56 7.67
N SER A 342 18.66 0.64 8.80
CA SER A 342 19.33 -0.51 9.38
C SER A 342 19.19 -0.61 10.88
N THR A 343 19.44 -1.79 11.42
CA THR A 343 19.71 -2.01 12.84
C THR A 343 21.01 -1.33 13.29
N ASP A 344 22.01 -1.26 12.41
CA ASP A 344 23.29 -0.64 12.73
C ASP A 344 23.28 0.84 12.34
N TYR A 345 24.12 1.63 12.99
CA TYR A 345 24.28 3.04 12.63
C TYR A 345 25.16 3.19 11.38
N TYR A 346 24.66 3.95 10.40
CA TYR A 346 25.42 4.38 9.23
C TYR A 346 25.25 5.89 9.09
N GLU A 347 26.34 6.59 8.75
CA GLU A 347 26.27 8.01 8.48
C GLU A 347 25.47 8.30 7.21
N ASN A 348 24.72 9.42 7.21
CA ASN A 348 23.99 9.87 6.04
C ASN A 348 24.96 10.37 4.97
N ILE A 349 24.79 9.90 3.73
CA ILE A 349 25.65 10.31 2.62
C ILE A 349 25.01 11.53 1.95
N LYS A 350 25.77 12.62 1.83
CA LYS A 350 25.26 13.87 1.28
C LYS A 350 25.09 13.74 -0.24
N LEU A 351 24.05 14.37 -0.79
CA LEU A 351 23.75 14.25 -2.22
C LEU A 351 24.87 14.75 -3.13
N MET A 352 25.59 15.80 -2.71
CA MET A 352 26.72 16.35 -3.45
C MET A 352 27.91 15.38 -3.58
N ASP A 353 27.99 14.37 -2.72
CA ASP A 353 29.04 13.36 -2.71
C ASP A 353 28.62 12.09 -3.49
N THR A 354 27.49 12.15 -4.20
CA THR A 354 26.86 11.00 -4.86
C THR A 354 26.30 11.31 -6.24
N ASP A 355 26.24 10.29 -7.08
CA ASP A 355 25.57 10.31 -8.38
C ASP A 355 24.52 9.20 -8.43
N ILE A 356 23.23 9.56 -8.41
CA ILE A 356 22.12 8.59 -8.39
C ILE A 356 21.98 7.94 -9.76
N ARG A 357 22.14 6.62 -9.82
CA ARG A 357 22.18 5.83 -11.06
C ARG A 357 20.84 5.23 -11.45
N GLY A 358 19.96 4.98 -10.47
CA GLY A 358 18.66 4.40 -10.75
C GLY A 358 17.85 4.16 -9.49
N VAL A 359 16.59 3.79 -9.72
CA VAL A 359 15.60 3.52 -8.66
C VAL A 359 15.42 2.02 -8.55
N VAL A 360 15.48 1.50 -7.32
CA VAL A 360 15.16 0.10 -7.01
C VAL A 360 13.65 -0.07 -7.15
N ILE A 361 13.23 -0.99 -8.02
CA ILE A 361 11.81 -1.28 -8.29
C ILE A 361 11.36 -2.64 -7.77
N ALA A 362 12.31 -3.56 -7.53
CA ALA A 362 12.02 -4.84 -6.93
C ALA A 362 13.19 -5.38 -6.09
N VAL A 363 12.87 -6.30 -5.19
CA VAL A 363 13.82 -7.07 -4.39
C VAL A 363 13.52 -8.54 -4.62
N ALA A 364 14.52 -9.31 -5.05
CA ALA A 364 14.47 -10.76 -5.14
C ALA A 364 15.16 -11.34 -3.89
N LYS A 365 14.38 -12.02 -3.06
CA LYS A 365 14.89 -12.77 -1.91
C LYS A 365 14.98 -14.24 -2.26
N PRO A 366 16.02 -14.97 -1.84
CA PRO A 366 16.07 -16.41 -2.09
C PRO A 366 14.83 -17.02 -1.46
N ILE A 367 14.10 -17.83 -2.23
CA ILE A 367 13.10 -18.71 -1.63
C ILE A 367 13.95 -19.58 -0.71
N LYS A 368 13.81 -19.39 0.60
CA LYS A 368 14.36 -20.35 1.55
C LYS A 368 13.79 -21.67 1.07
N THR A 369 14.62 -22.48 0.43
CA THR A 369 14.27 -23.85 0.10
C THR A 369 14.26 -24.50 1.47
N TYR A 370 13.18 -24.31 2.22
CA TYR A 370 12.85 -25.14 3.34
C TYR A 370 12.96 -26.53 2.75
N GLN A 371 13.93 -27.29 3.24
CA GLN A 371 13.99 -28.70 2.92
C GLN A 371 12.60 -29.20 3.28
N ARG A 372 11.77 -29.46 2.25
CA ARG A 372 10.37 -29.85 2.41
C ARG A 372 10.33 -30.95 3.46
N GLY A 373 9.81 -30.62 4.65
CA GLY A 373 9.72 -31.55 5.77
C GLY A 373 10.36 -31.10 7.09
N LEU A 374 11.27 -30.13 7.13
CA LEU A 374 11.91 -29.74 8.41
C LEU A 374 11.07 -28.71 9.19
N ILE A 375 10.46 -29.18 10.28
CA ILE A 375 9.76 -28.38 11.29
C ILE A 375 10.78 -27.82 12.26
N LYS A 376 10.77 -26.52 12.55
CA LYS A 376 11.72 -25.93 13.50
C LYS A 376 11.05 -25.66 14.83
N LEU A 377 11.63 -26.19 15.90
CA LEU A 377 11.22 -25.96 17.28
C LEU A 377 12.21 -25.00 17.94
N PHE A 378 11.82 -23.73 18.05
CA PHE A 378 12.63 -22.73 18.76
C PHE A 378 12.32 -22.76 20.24
N ILE A 379 13.35 -22.97 21.07
CA ILE A 379 13.23 -23.04 22.53
C ILE A 379 14.05 -21.89 23.11
N ASP A 380 13.41 -21.00 23.86
CA ASP A 380 14.12 -19.95 24.58
C ASP A 380 14.95 -20.55 25.72
N LYS A 381 16.24 -20.23 25.79
CA LYS A 381 17.18 -20.73 26.80
C LYS A 381 16.79 -20.33 28.22
N ASP A 382 16.03 -19.25 28.35
CA ASP A 382 15.55 -18.74 29.63
C ASP A 382 14.33 -19.53 30.15
N ILE A 383 13.88 -20.57 29.44
CA ILE A 383 12.89 -21.50 29.96
C ILE A 383 13.61 -22.49 30.88
N GLU A 384 13.71 -22.13 32.16
CA GLU A 384 14.30 -22.96 33.23
C GLU A 384 13.55 -24.30 33.45
N PHE A 385 12.40 -24.49 32.80
CA PHE A 385 11.45 -25.57 33.05
C PHE A 385 11.53 -26.78 32.13
N PHE A 386 12.50 -26.85 31.19
CA PHE A 386 12.68 -28.05 30.37
C PHE A 386 14.03 -28.72 30.64
N GLY A 387 14.02 -29.80 31.42
CA GLY A 387 15.11 -30.77 31.41
C GLY A 387 15.27 -31.39 30.02
N VAL A 388 16.47 -31.86 29.68
CA VAL A 388 16.78 -32.50 28.37
C VAL A 388 15.74 -33.57 27.99
N ASN A 389 15.31 -34.36 28.97
CA ASN A 389 14.30 -35.41 28.81
C ASN A 389 12.91 -34.90 28.39
N GLU A 390 12.55 -33.67 28.78
CA GLU A 390 11.24 -33.08 28.47
C GLU A 390 11.20 -32.51 27.06
N ILE A 391 12.34 -32.04 26.55
CA ILE A 391 12.49 -31.62 25.15
C ILE A 391 12.40 -32.84 24.23
N ASP A 392 13.09 -33.93 24.56
CA ASP A 392 13.01 -35.18 23.79
C ASP A 392 11.59 -35.77 23.79
N GLN A 393 10.91 -35.72 24.94
CA GLN A 393 9.51 -36.14 25.05
C GLN A 393 8.58 -35.25 24.21
N LEU A 394 8.83 -33.94 24.19
CA LEU A 394 8.09 -32.99 23.36
C LEU A 394 8.28 -33.28 21.87
N ILE A 395 9.51 -33.49 21.42
CA ILE A 395 9.84 -33.84 20.03
C ILE A 395 9.15 -35.16 19.63
N SER A 396 9.21 -36.18 20.48
CA SER A 396 8.56 -37.47 20.22
C SER A 396 7.04 -37.34 20.12
N ASN A 397 6.43 -36.53 21.00
CA ASN A 397 4.99 -36.27 20.98
C ASN A 397 4.57 -35.51 19.72
N LEU A 398 5.29 -34.43 19.37
CA LEU A 398 5.05 -33.67 18.14
C LEU A 398 5.21 -34.56 16.90
N SER A 399 6.23 -35.41 16.89
CA SER A 399 6.49 -36.33 15.78
C SER A 399 5.34 -37.31 15.55
N LYS A 400 4.84 -37.92 16.64
CA LYS A 400 3.68 -38.82 16.59
C LYS A 400 2.40 -38.11 16.17
N LEU A 401 2.16 -36.93 16.72
CA LEU A 401 0.92 -36.18 16.50
C LEU A 401 0.83 -35.62 15.08
N LEU A 402 1.94 -35.13 14.53
CA LEU A 402 2.01 -34.59 13.17
C LEU A 402 2.32 -35.65 12.09
N ASN A 403 2.49 -36.90 12.50
CA ASN A 403 2.87 -38.02 11.63
C ASN A 403 4.13 -37.72 10.80
N ILE A 404 5.18 -37.26 11.48
CA ILE A 404 6.51 -36.92 10.92
C ILE A 404 7.59 -37.75 11.62
N LYS A 405 8.77 -37.90 11.00
CA LYS A 405 9.88 -38.60 11.64
C LYS A 405 10.58 -37.68 12.65
N GLU A 406 11.11 -38.21 13.76
CA GLU A 406 11.81 -37.39 14.76
C GLU A 406 13.00 -36.60 14.18
N GLY A 407 13.65 -37.12 13.12
CA GLY A 407 14.71 -36.42 12.38
C GLY A 407 14.24 -35.27 11.47
N GLU A 408 12.92 -35.02 11.39
CA GLU A 408 12.31 -33.92 10.64
C GLU A 408 11.99 -32.72 11.55
N ILE A 409 12.31 -32.78 12.84
CA ILE A 409 12.20 -31.64 13.77
C ILE A 409 13.60 -31.10 14.09
N GLU A 410 13.92 -29.89 13.66
CA GLU A 410 15.14 -29.17 14.03
C GLU A 410 14.89 -28.33 15.28
N VAL A 411 15.61 -28.62 16.36
CA VAL A 411 15.53 -27.82 17.59
C VAL A 411 16.54 -26.68 17.51
N VAL A 412 16.07 -25.45 17.69
CA VAL A 412 16.89 -24.23 17.66
C VAL A 412 16.79 -23.53 19.01
N TYR A 413 17.88 -23.51 19.78
CA TYR A 413 17.90 -22.77 21.04
C TYR A 413 18.14 -21.28 20.79
N ILE A 414 17.21 -20.43 21.22
CA ILE A 414 17.29 -18.97 21.08
C ILE A 414 17.39 -18.31 22.46
N THR A 415 17.83 -17.05 22.50
CA THR A 415 17.75 -16.22 23.71
C THR A 415 16.88 -15.04 23.36
N SER A 416 15.60 -15.09 23.77
CA SER A 416 14.62 -14.06 23.40
C SER A 416 14.11 -13.26 24.60
N GLY A 417 14.35 -13.73 25.83
CA GLY A 417 13.83 -13.12 27.06
C GLY A 417 12.30 -13.19 27.18
N THR A 418 11.63 -14.00 26.37
CA THR A 418 10.17 -14.12 26.36
C THR A 418 9.66 -15.42 26.99
N SER A 419 10.56 -16.36 27.32
CA SER A 419 10.24 -17.68 27.88
C SER A 419 9.17 -18.41 27.06
N ARG A 420 9.32 -18.42 25.73
CA ARG A 420 8.37 -19.00 24.77
C ARG A 420 8.99 -20.12 23.94
N ILE A 421 8.15 -21.10 23.61
CA ILE A 421 8.46 -22.09 22.58
C ILE A 421 7.78 -21.64 21.30
N THR A 422 8.55 -21.52 20.21
CA THR A 422 8.01 -21.15 18.91
C THR A 422 8.14 -22.31 17.94
N LEU A 423 7.03 -22.74 17.33
CA LEU A 423 7.02 -23.83 16.36
C LEU A 423 6.83 -23.26 14.96
N GLU A 424 7.80 -23.47 14.07
CA GLU A 424 7.72 -23.15 12.64
C GLU A 424 7.33 -24.39 11.84
N LEU A 425 6.18 -24.33 11.16
CA LEU A 425 5.61 -25.45 10.41
C LEU A 425 5.34 -25.09 8.95
N PRO A 426 5.40 -26.07 8.04
CA PRO A 426 4.81 -25.96 6.71
C PRO A 426 3.32 -25.66 6.80
N ASP A 427 2.81 -24.85 5.88
CA ASP A 427 1.40 -24.42 5.86
C ASP A 427 0.45 -25.62 5.83
N GLU A 428 0.82 -26.71 5.15
CA GLU A 428 0.03 -27.95 5.09
C GLU A 428 -0.13 -28.66 6.45
N LYS A 429 0.75 -28.38 7.43
CA LYS A 429 0.73 -28.96 8.78
C LYS A 429 0.03 -28.09 9.83
N VAL A 430 -0.22 -26.82 9.51
CA VAL A 430 -0.87 -25.87 10.44
C VAL A 430 -2.28 -26.32 10.83
N PRO A 431 -3.19 -26.73 9.92
CA PRO A 431 -4.53 -27.17 10.29
C PRO A 431 -4.54 -28.41 11.18
N GLU A 432 -3.60 -29.35 10.93
CA GLU A 432 -3.45 -30.57 11.71
C GLU A 432 -3.05 -30.25 13.16
N LEU A 433 -2.06 -29.35 13.35
CA LEU A 433 -1.63 -28.91 14.67
C LEU A 433 -2.73 -28.16 15.42
N LEU A 434 -3.45 -27.25 14.77
CA LEU A 434 -4.54 -26.50 15.39
C LEU A 434 -5.65 -27.46 15.87
N ARG A 435 -5.96 -28.50 15.09
CA ARG A 435 -6.89 -29.55 15.49
C ARG A 435 -6.41 -30.30 16.74
N ILE A 436 -5.13 -30.65 16.80
CA ILE A 436 -4.51 -31.32 17.97
C ILE A 436 -4.64 -30.47 19.24
N PHE A 437 -4.43 -29.16 19.15
CA PHE A 437 -4.63 -28.23 20.26
C PHE A 437 -6.10 -28.14 20.68
N ALA A 438 -7.02 -28.01 19.72
CA ALA A 438 -8.45 -27.94 20.00
C ALA A 438 -8.99 -29.23 20.66
N GLU A 439 -8.40 -30.38 20.32
CA GLU A 439 -8.72 -31.68 20.92
C GLU A 439 -8.04 -31.89 22.30
N GLY A 440 -7.22 -30.94 22.77
CA GLY A 440 -6.50 -31.04 24.05
C GLY A 440 -5.43 -32.13 24.09
N LYS A 441 -5.02 -32.64 22.92
CA LYS A 441 -4.04 -33.74 22.80
C LYS A 441 -2.60 -33.28 23.02
N LEU A 442 -2.36 -31.97 22.96
CA LEU A 442 -1.08 -31.34 23.22
C LEU A 442 -1.29 -30.17 24.18
N VAL A 443 -0.76 -30.28 25.38
CA VAL A 443 -0.78 -29.22 26.39
C VAL A 443 0.66 -28.82 26.66
N ILE A 444 1.05 -27.67 26.12
CA ILE A 444 2.38 -27.11 26.35
C ILE A 444 2.17 -25.65 26.73
N PRO A 445 2.55 -25.24 27.94
CA PRO A 445 2.42 -23.85 28.36
C PRO A 445 3.30 -22.95 27.46
N ASN A 446 2.77 -21.77 27.09
CA ASN A 446 3.50 -20.70 26.40
C ASN A 446 4.00 -21.01 24.98
N ILE A 447 3.26 -21.81 24.19
CA ILE A 447 3.56 -21.99 22.75
C ILE A 447 3.06 -20.81 21.92
N ASN A 448 3.93 -20.36 21.01
CA ASN A 448 3.58 -19.51 19.89
C ASN A 448 3.72 -20.30 18.58
N ILE A 449 2.76 -20.19 17.67
CA ILE A 449 2.77 -20.88 16.37
C ILE A 449 3.01 -19.84 15.28
N THR A 450 4.08 -20.03 14.51
CA THR A 450 4.44 -19.20 13.35
C THR A 450 4.63 -20.11 12.16
N HIS A 451 4.26 -19.68 10.96
CA HIS A 451 4.39 -20.55 9.78
C HIS A 451 5.66 -20.24 9.01
N ILE A 452 6.03 -21.16 8.14
CA ILE A 452 7.23 -21.12 7.31
C ILE A 452 7.32 -19.86 6.41
N GLU A 453 6.20 -19.23 6.05
CA GLU A 453 6.21 -17.94 5.33
C GLU A 453 6.42 -16.69 6.22
N GLY A 454 6.69 -16.85 7.52
CA GLY A 454 6.94 -15.74 8.45
C GLY A 454 5.68 -14.95 8.86
N ARG A 455 4.49 -15.46 8.54
CA ARG A 455 3.20 -14.91 8.96
C ARG A 455 2.70 -15.56 10.24
N ARG A 456 1.90 -14.83 11.03
CA ARG A 456 1.25 -15.39 12.22
C ARG A 456 0.03 -16.24 11.83
N ALA A 457 -0.36 -17.21 12.67
CA ALA A 457 -1.60 -17.98 12.53
C ALA A 457 -2.85 -17.11 12.32
N SER A 458 -2.85 -15.92 12.93
CA SER A 458 -3.90 -14.92 12.78
C SER A 458 -4.02 -14.28 11.39
N GLU A 459 -3.05 -14.45 10.49
CA GLU A 459 -2.96 -13.71 9.22
C GLU A 459 -3.44 -14.52 7.99
N ILE A 460 -4.00 -15.72 8.18
CA ILE A 460 -4.48 -16.60 7.10
C ILE A 460 -6.02 -16.51 6.97
N PRO A 461 -6.57 -16.28 5.75
CA PRO A 461 -8.01 -16.31 5.53
C PRO A 461 -8.62 -17.68 5.86
N ASN A 462 -9.70 -17.70 6.66
CA ASN A 462 -10.44 -18.89 7.15
C ASN A 462 -9.82 -19.63 8.36
N ILE A 463 -8.80 -19.09 9.01
CA ILE A 463 -8.41 -19.51 10.36
C ILE A 463 -9.03 -18.52 11.35
N PRO A 464 -9.74 -18.96 12.41
CA PRO A 464 -10.24 -18.05 13.43
C PRO A 464 -9.05 -17.27 14.01
N ASN A 465 -9.07 -15.94 13.83
CA ASN A 465 -8.04 -15.07 14.32
C ASN A 465 -8.02 -15.13 15.86
N TYR A 466 -6.84 -15.39 16.45
CA TYR A 466 -6.71 -15.44 17.90
C TYR A 466 -6.93 -14.06 18.55
N ASP A 467 -6.77 -12.96 17.78
CA ASP A 467 -7.14 -11.61 18.22
C ASP A 467 -8.66 -11.35 18.17
N ASP A 468 -9.43 -12.11 17.38
CA ASP A 468 -10.91 -12.02 17.34
C ASP A 468 -11.57 -12.69 18.57
N TYR A 469 -10.81 -13.40 19.39
CA TYR A 469 -11.29 -13.88 20.69
C TYR A 469 -11.47 -12.74 21.71
N ASN A 470 -10.87 -11.55 21.47
CA ASN A 470 -11.09 -10.36 22.31
C ASN A 470 -12.45 -9.67 22.06
N ASP A 471 -13.14 -10.04 20.98
CA ASP A 471 -14.49 -9.57 20.62
C ASP A 471 -15.58 -10.61 20.92
N LEU A 472 -15.24 -11.75 21.53
CA LEU A 472 -16.25 -12.60 22.13
C LEU A 472 -16.89 -11.84 23.30
N PRO A 473 -18.23 -11.82 23.42
CA PRO A 473 -18.84 -11.34 24.64
C PRO A 473 -18.26 -12.14 25.81
N PRO A 474 -17.83 -11.47 26.90
CA PRO A 474 -17.26 -12.13 28.06
C PRO A 474 -18.18 -13.26 28.51
N ARG A 475 -17.62 -14.43 28.87
CA ARG A 475 -18.43 -15.61 29.20
C ARG A 475 -19.24 -15.39 30.48
N ASN A 476 -18.81 -14.44 31.34
CA ASN A 476 -19.55 -13.96 32.52
C ASN A 476 -18.90 -12.71 33.15
N GLU A 477 -19.60 -12.07 34.09
CA GLU A 477 -19.14 -10.91 34.86
C GLU A 477 -17.85 -11.16 35.66
N THR A 478 -17.61 -12.41 36.11
CA THR A 478 -16.41 -12.79 36.88
C THR A 478 -15.15 -12.67 36.03
N GLU A 479 -15.25 -12.99 34.74
CA GLU A 479 -14.17 -12.82 33.77
C GLU A 479 -13.85 -11.33 33.58
N ILE A 480 -14.87 -10.49 33.36
CA ILE A 480 -14.69 -9.02 33.22
C ILE A 480 -14.04 -8.45 34.49
N HIS A 481 -14.52 -8.85 35.68
CA HIS A 481 -14.00 -8.40 36.96
C HIS A 481 -12.50 -8.71 37.12
N ASN A 482 -12.10 -9.95 36.85
CA ASN A 482 -10.71 -10.37 36.96
C ASN A 482 -9.81 -9.67 35.92
N THR A 483 -10.33 -9.47 34.71
CA THR A 483 -9.58 -8.73 33.67
C THR A 483 -9.43 -7.25 34.02
N ILE A 484 -10.43 -6.57 34.59
CA ILE A 484 -10.30 -5.17 35.05
C ILE A 484 -9.18 -5.03 36.10
N ILE A 485 -8.96 -6.03 36.94
CA ILE A 485 -7.89 -6.02 37.96
C ILE A 485 -6.51 -6.21 37.31
N ASN A 486 -6.38 -7.17 36.39
CA ASN A 486 -5.10 -7.58 35.81
C ASN A 486 -4.67 -6.71 34.63
N ASP A 487 -5.62 -6.27 33.80
CA ASP A 487 -5.44 -5.41 32.64
C ASP A 487 -6.67 -4.47 32.48
N PRO A 488 -6.64 -3.28 33.10
CA PRO A 488 -7.77 -2.36 33.10
C PRO A 488 -8.22 -1.88 31.72
N ILE A 489 -7.31 -1.82 30.73
CA ILE A 489 -7.65 -1.37 29.38
C ILE A 489 -8.44 -2.46 28.66
N VAL A 490 -7.98 -3.71 28.74
CA VAL A 490 -8.70 -4.85 28.17
C VAL A 490 -10.02 -5.07 28.93
N GLY A 491 -10.00 -4.97 30.26
CA GLY A 491 -11.20 -5.06 31.10
C GLY A 491 -12.24 -3.97 30.78
N ALA A 492 -11.81 -2.73 30.52
CA ALA A 492 -12.70 -1.64 30.11
C ALA A 492 -13.32 -1.89 28.72
N ARG A 493 -12.58 -2.47 27.77
CA ARG A 493 -13.12 -2.86 26.46
C ARG A 493 -14.17 -3.95 26.58
N MET A 494 -13.88 -5.00 27.36
CA MET A 494 -14.82 -6.08 27.64
C MET A 494 -16.10 -5.55 28.30
N LEU A 495 -15.96 -4.63 29.27
CA LEU A 495 -17.09 -3.98 29.92
C LEU A 495 -17.90 -3.10 28.95
N SER A 496 -17.26 -2.31 28.08
CA SER A 496 -17.94 -1.49 27.08
C SER A 496 -18.77 -2.33 26.11
N SER A 497 -18.19 -3.43 25.59
CA SER A 497 -18.88 -4.38 24.71
C SER A 497 -20.06 -5.04 25.41
N TYR A 498 -19.87 -5.49 26.66
CA TYR A 498 -20.93 -6.05 27.49
C TYR A 498 -22.09 -5.05 27.71
N LEU A 499 -21.78 -3.78 28.01
CA LEU A 499 -22.78 -2.72 28.19
C LEU A 499 -23.52 -2.37 26.90
N GLY A 500 -22.82 -2.36 25.75
CA GLY A 500 -23.42 -2.12 24.44
C GLY A 500 -24.45 -3.17 24.03
N SER A 501 -24.35 -4.38 24.58
CA SER A 501 -25.36 -5.44 24.41
C SER A 501 -26.63 -5.22 25.26
N LEU A 502 -26.61 -4.29 26.23
CA LEU A 502 -27.69 -4.04 27.18
C LEU A 502 -28.27 -2.63 26.96
N PRO A 503 -29.43 -2.47 26.27
CA PRO A 503 -29.98 -1.16 25.89
C PRO A 503 -30.22 -0.17 27.05
N LYS A 504 -30.37 -0.66 28.28
CA LYS A 504 -30.58 0.18 29.48
C LYS A 504 -29.30 0.84 30.00
N PHE A 505 -28.13 0.47 29.49
CA PHE A 505 -26.83 0.87 30.05
C PHE A 505 -25.96 1.70 29.09
N VAL A 506 -26.52 2.25 28.00
CA VAL A 506 -25.81 3.12 27.04
C VAL A 506 -25.09 4.29 27.73
N LYS A 507 -25.68 4.85 28.80
CA LYS A 507 -25.02 5.89 29.61
C LYS A 507 -23.70 5.41 30.22
N TYR A 508 -23.69 4.20 30.79
CA TYR A 508 -22.48 3.61 31.37
C TYR A 508 -21.45 3.23 30.30
N GLN A 509 -21.88 2.86 29.09
CA GLN A 509 -20.98 2.61 27.98
C GLN A 509 -20.14 3.86 27.63
N ILE A 510 -20.79 5.03 27.51
CA ILE A 510 -20.11 6.32 27.26
C ILE A 510 -19.13 6.66 28.39
N GLU A 511 -19.50 6.40 29.65
CA GLU A 511 -18.62 6.60 30.80
C GLU A 511 -17.39 5.68 30.71
N VAL A 512 -17.57 4.39 30.40
CA VAL A 512 -16.47 3.43 30.23
C VAL A 512 -15.53 3.82 29.10
N GLU A 513 -16.04 4.29 27.95
CA GLU A 513 -15.21 4.77 26.83
C GLU A 513 -14.38 6.02 27.21
N THR A 514 -14.95 6.89 28.03
CA THR A 514 -14.26 8.07 28.57
C THR A 514 -13.10 7.63 29.48
N TYR A 515 -13.33 6.67 30.37
CA TYR A 515 -12.30 6.14 31.26
C TYR A 515 -11.22 5.32 30.52
N MET A 516 -11.60 4.60 29.46
CA MET A 516 -10.66 3.91 28.59
C MET A 516 -9.68 4.89 27.93
N SER A 517 -10.18 6.03 27.47
CA SER A 517 -9.36 7.10 26.89
C SER A 517 -8.36 7.68 27.91
N GLU A 518 -8.78 7.84 29.17
CA GLU A 518 -7.88 8.26 30.26
C GLU A 518 -6.86 7.18 30.66
N LEU A 519 -7.22 5.88 30.66
CA LEU A 519 -6.25 4.80 30.89
C LEU A 519 -5.16 4.77 29.82
N ILE A 520 -5.53 4.93 28.55
CA ILE A 520 -4.56 5.02 27.43
C ILE A 520 -3.64 6.23 27.60
N LYS A 521 -4.18 7.36 28.08
CA LYS A 521 -3.39 8.56 28.38
C LYS A 521 -2.41 8.32 29.53
N ILE A 522 -2.85 7.69 30.62
CA ILE A 522 -1.97 7.35 31.75
C ILE A 522 -0.86 6.40 31.30
N GLN A 523 -1.17 5.37 30.50
CA GLN A 523 -0.17 4.44 29.96
C GLN A 523 0.87 5.16 29.09
N LYS A 524 0.45 6.13 28.28
CA LYS A 524 1.38 6.97 27.51
C LYS A 524 2.24 7.85 28.42
N GLU A 525 1.65 8.48 29.43
CA GLU A 525 2.38 9.31 30.40
C GLU A 525 3.45 8.51 31.16
N GLU A 526 3.13 7.26 31.53
CA GLU A 526 4.08 6.31 32.14
C GLU A 526 5.24 5.97 31.20
N GLN A 527 4.95 5.67 29.93
CA GLN A 527 5.97 5.43 28.90
C GLN A 527 6.91 6.61 28.69
N PHE A 528 6.44 7.85 28.92
CA PHE A 528 7.24 9.07 28.84
C PHE A 528 7.88 9.47 30.19
N GLY A 529 7.83 8.61 31.20
CA GLY A 529 8.50 8.82 32.48
C GLY A 529 7.87 9.91 33.36
N ARG A 530 6.61 10.29 33.14
CA ARG A 530 5.88 11.20 34.02
C ARG A 530 5.24 10.38 35.14
N THR A 531 5.66 10.57 36.39
CA THR A 531 5.23 9.70 37.50
C THR A 531 4.18 10.33 38.42
N ASP A 532 3.84 11.60 38.24
CA ASP A 532 3.00 12.32 39.19
C ASP A 532 1.56 11.79 39.18
N ASN A 533 1.15 11.17 40.30
CA ASN A 533 -0.20 10.69 40.57
C ASN A 533 -0.76 9.61 39.61
N LEU A 534 0.09 8.95 38.79
CA LEU A 534 -0.40 7.90 37.87
C LEU A 534 -1.06 6.74 38.60
N ALA A 535 -0.43 6.23 39.67
CA ALA A 535 -0.97 5.11 40.46
C ALA A 535 -2.32 5.46 41.12
N ALA A 536 -2.49 6.69 41.60
CA ALA A 536 -3.74 7.15 42.20
C ALA A 536 -4.86 7.27 41.15
N ARG A 537 -4.55 7.84 39.96
CA ARG A 537 -5.49 7.92 38.83
C ARG A 537 -5.87 6.53 38.32
N TRP A 538 -4.89 5.64 38.17
CA TRP A 538 -5.11 4.26 37.76
C TRP A 538 -6.03 3.52 38.73
N THR A 539 -5.74 3.60 40.03
CA THR A 539 -6.57 3.00 41.09
C THR A 539 -7.99 3.57 41.10
N HIS A 540 -8.14 4.88 40.91
CA HIS A 540 -9.46 5.53 40.85
C HIS A 540 -10.31 5.02 39.69
N ILE A 541 -9.71 4.90 38.50
CA ILE A 541 -10.41 4.41 37.30
C ILE A 541 -10.79 2.95 37.46
N VAL A 542 -9.86 2.09 37.93
CA VAL A 542 -10.14 0.67 38.19
C VAL A 542 -11.29 0.51 39.19
N HIS A 543 -11.27 1.25 40.29
CA HIS A 543 -12.35 1.22 41.29
C HIS A 543 -13.70 1.66 40.70
N TYR A 544 -13.69 2.66 39.83
CA TYR A 544 -14.91 3.14 39.16
C TYR A 544 -15.48 2.12 38.17
N LEU A 545 -14.63 1.47 37.36
CA LEU A 545 -15.04 0.41 36.43
C LEU A 545 -15.65 -0.79 37.18
N LEU A 546 -15.04 -1.20 38.30
CA LEU A 546 -15.58 -2.25 39.16
C LEU A 546 -16.92 -1.85 39.79
N LYS A 547 -17.10 -0.57 40.14
CA LYS A 547 -18.37 -0.05 40.65
C LYS A 547 -19.47 -0.12 39.59
N ILE A 548 -19.18 0.30 38.35
CA ILE A 548 -20.13 0.16 37.22
C ILE A 548 -20.53 -1.31 37.07
N LEU A 549 -19.56 -2.22 37.00
CA LEU A 549 -19.82 -3.65 36.86
C LEU A 549 -20.69 -4.19 38.01
N SER A 550 -20.44 -3.77 39.25
CA SER A 550 -21.24 -4.17 40.41
C SER A 550 -22.68 -3.64 40.42
N SER A 551 -22.94 -2.51 39.74
CA SER A 551 -24.29 -1.91 39.63
C SER A 551 -25.16 -2.52 38.54
N ILE A 552 -24.58 -3.39 37.70
CA ILE A 552 -25.33 -4.13 36.68
C ILE A 552 -26.04 -5.35 37.31
N LYS A 553 -25.55 -5.83 38.47
CA LYS A 553 -26.24 -6.80 39.35
C LYS A 553 -27.43 -6.17 40.05
#